data_AF-A0A017S1Z7-F1
#
_entry.id   AF-A0A017S1Z7-F1
#
_cell.length_a   1.000
_cell.length_b   1.000
_cell.length_c   1.000
_cell.angle_alpha   90.00
_cell.angle_beta   90.00
_cell.angle_gamma   90.00
#
_symmetry.space_group_name_H-M   'P 1'
#
loop_
_entity.id
_entity.type
_entity.pdbx_description
1 polymer ?
#
loop_
_entity_poly.entity_id
_entity_poly.type
_entity_poly.pdbx_seq_one_letter_code
_entity_poly.pdbx_strand_id
1 'polypeptide(L)'
;MTNQPGHTSSTMQSQARIPMHAIHQFEQQDRQRQGVRQSFDQSQQAISRQLEFLQAQVHIWQDQCWYCTQRGLAAEHDLYQCPHGNQTAAKPWFLHVRRHIKYAPFSGCFQCGLPQMICQQWKEKSQCTYRGVMISMIAMMVHGHGTADVRQAWQQRLQGFGVDVNNQAAVTQFFGQRHGNEEMNELVQEFIWLRQRWMEAGEVE
;
A
#
# COMPACT_ATOMS: atom_id res chain seq x y z
N MET A 1 19.79 -92.52 27.43
CA MET A 1 18.95 -92.23 26.26
C MET A 1 17.93 -91.17 26.64
N THR A 2 18.11 -89.93 26.17
CA THR A 2 17.08 -89.07 25.54
C THR A 2 17.68 -87.70 25.24
N ASN A 3 17.78 -87.39 23.95
CA ASN A 3 17.99 -86.04 23.42
C ASN A 3 16.73 -85.19 23.62
N GLN A 4 16.88 -83.88 23.83
CA GLN A 4 16.32 -82.87 22.92
C GLN A 4 16.81 -81.43 23.22
N PRO A 5 17.02 -80.60 22.18
CA PRO A 5 17.41 -79.19 22.27
C PRO A 5 16.19 -78.26 22.21
N GLY A 6 16.25 -77.10 22.88
CA GLY A 6 15.17 -76.11 22.92
C GLY A 6 15.65 -74.71 22.49
N HIS A 7 15.55 -74.45 21.19
CA HIS A 7 15.03 -73.22 20.57
C HIS A 7 15.46 -71.81 21.08
N THR A 8 16.36 -71.20 20.30
CA THR A 8 16.19 -69.92 19.58
C THR A 8 15.48 -68.75 20.30
N SER A 9 16.27 -67.82 20.84
CA SER A 9 15.85 -66.43 21.09
C SER A 9 15.51 -65.73 19.77
N SER A 10 14.22 -65.55 19.50
CA SER A 10 13.75 -64.68 18.41
C SER A 10 13.57 -63.26 18.95
N THR A 11 14.56 -62.42 18.70
CA THR A 11 14.49 -60.96 18.93
C THR A 11 13.53 -60.37 17.91
N MET A 12 12.23 -60.30 18.22
CA MET A 12 11.29 -59.48 17.44
C MET A 12 11.56 -58.01 17.72
N GLN A 13 12.34 -57.38 16.84
CA GLN A 13 12.33 -55.92 16.67
C GLN A 13 10.92 -55.51 16.23
N SER A 14 10.12 -55.00 17.17
CA SER A 14 8.86 -54.35 16.85
C SER A 14 9.18 -53.04 16.12
N GLN A 15 9.15 -53.07 14.78
CA GLN A 15 9.04 -51.85 13.99
C GLN A 15 7.71 -51.19 14.37
N ALA A 16 7.77 -50.17 15.23
CA ALA A 16 6.62 -49.35 15.56
C ALA A 16 6.14 -48.67 14.27
N ARG A 17 5.13 -49.26 13.60
CA ARG A 17 4.49 -48.64 12.43
C ARG A 17 3.73 -47.41 12.92
N ILE A 18 4.08 -46.26 12.37
CA ILE A 18 3.36 -45.01 12.62
C ILE A 18 1.89 -45.24 12.25
N PRO A 19 0.93 -44.96 13.15
CA PRO A 19 -0.49 -45.15 12.86
C PRO A 19 -0.93 -44.27 11.68
N MET A 20 -1.73 -44.82 10.77
CA MET A 20 -2.22 -44.09 9.58
C MET A 20 -2.96 -42.78 9.93
N HIS A 21 -3.63 -42.72 11.07
CA HIS A 21 -4.28 -41.48 11.53
C HIS A 21 -3.27 -40.37 11.85
N ALA A 22 -2.09 -40.72 12.38
CA ALA A 22 -1.03 -39.75 12.67
C ALA A 22 -0.39 -39.24 11.37
N ILE A 23 -0.27 -40.09 10.35
CA ILE A 23 0.18 -39.70 9.01
C ILE A 23 -0.84 -38.73 8.37
N HIS A 24 -2.13 -39.07 8.38
CA HIS A 24 -3.17 -38.19 7.84
C HIS A 24 -3.25 -36.84 8.57
N GLN A 25 -3.13 -36.84 9.91
CA GLN A 25 -3.08 -35.61 10.70
C GLN A 25 -1.84 -34.77 10.35
N PHE A 26 -0.68 -35.39 10.18
CA PHE A 26 0.54 -34.71 9.76
C PHE A 26 0.38 -34.10 8.35
N GLU A 27 -0.14 -34.84 7.38
CA GLU A 27 -0.39 -34.32 6.03
C GLU A 27 -1.42 -33.18 6.00
N GLN A 28 -2.45 -33.23 6.85
CA GLN A 28 -3.41 -32.13 6.99
C GLN A 28 -2.73 -30.89 7.59
N GLN A 29 -1.94 -31.07 8.65
CA GLN A 29 -1.18 -29.97 9.25
C GLN A 29 -0.15 -29.38 8.28
N ASP A 30 0.53 -30.21 7.49
CA ASP A 30 1.53 -29.73 6.53
C ASP A 30 0.86 -28.95 5.38
N ARG A 31 -0.26 -29.45 4.85
CA ARG A 31 -1.08 -28.68 3.88
C ARG A 31 -1.57 -27.35 4.45
N GLN A 32 -2.01 -27.33 5.71
CA GLN A 32 -2.44 -26.09 6.36
C GLN A 32 -1.27 -25.11 6.51
N ARG A 33 -0.09 -25.58 6.94
CA ARG A 33 1.13 -24.76 7.06
C ARG A 33 1.60 -24.23 5.71
N GLN A 34 1.56 -25.05 4.67
CA GLN A 34 1.89 -24.65 3.30
C GLN A 34 0.92 -23.57 2.80
N GLY A 35 -0.39 -23.70 3.05
CA GLY A 35 -1.37 -22.69 2.71
C GLY A 35 -1.14 -21.35 3.41
N VAL A 36 -0.83 -21.37 4.72
CA VAL A 36 -0.47 -20.16 5.48
C VAL A 36 0.81 -19.51 4.93
N ARG A 37 1.85 -20.31 4.63
CA ARG A 37 3.09 -19.79 4.03
C ARG A 37 2.84 -19.15 2.67
N GLN A 38 2.10 -19.82 1.78
CA GLN A 38 1.78 -19.28 0.47
C GLN A 38 1.00 -17.97 0.57
N SER A 39 0.03 -17.87 1.47
CA SER A 39 -0.71 -16.63 1.70
C SER A 39 0.19 -15.51 2.20
N PHE A 40 1.12 -15.82 3.12
CA PHE A 40 2.10 -14.85 3.62
C PHE A 40 3.05 -14.38 2.50
N ASP A 41 3.61 -15.30 1.73
CA ASP A 41 4.52 -14.98 0.63
C ASP A 41 3.83 -14.12 -0.45
N GLN A 42 2.58 -14.45 -0.79
CA GLN A 42 1.77 -13.66 -1.72
C GLN A 42 1.51 -12.25 -1.20
N SER A 43 1.20 -12.10 0.10
CA SER A 43 1.04 -10.80 0.74
C SER A 43 2.33 -9.98 0.67
N GLN A 44 3.47 -10.57 1.01
CA GLN A 44 4.76 -9.87 0.96
C GLN A 44 5.12 -9.42 -0.47
N GLN A 45 4.87 -10.27 -1.47
CA GLN A 45 5.06 -9.92 -2.88
C GLN A 45 4.12 -8.79 -3.34
N ALA A 46 2.88 -8.73 -2.83
CA ALA A 46 1.97 -7.64 -3.13
C ALA A 46 2.48 -6.30 -2.56
N ILE A 47 2.95 -6.31 -1.31
CA ILE A 47 3.53 -5.14 -0.63
C ILE A 47 4.77 -4.65 -1.38
N SER A 48 5.69 -5.54 -1.74
CA SER A 48 6.91 -5.17 -2.49
C SER A 48 6.56 -4.44 -3.79
N ARG A 49 5.60 -4.98 -4.55
CA ARG A 49 5.14 -4.35 -5.80
C ARG A 49 4.50 -2.98 -5.57
N GLN A 50 3.71 -2.82 -4.50
CA GLN A 50 3.14 -1.52 -4.15
C GLN A 50 4.21 -0.50 -3.79
N LEU A 51 5.25 -0.90 -3.05
CA LEU A 51 6.36 -0.04 -2.66
C LEU A 51 7.21 0.37 -3.86
N GLU A 52 7.53 -0.57 -4.76
CA GLU A 52 8.25 -0.30 -6.01
C GLU A 52 7.46 0.67 -6.90
N PHE A 53 6.15 0.44 -7.06
CA PHE A 53 5.26 1.33 -7.79
C PHE A 53 5.24 2.73 -7.17
N LEU A 54 5.04 2.82 -5.85
CA LEU A 54 4.99 4.08 -5.12
C LEU A 54 6.31 4.87 -5.26
N GLN A 55 7.45 4.19 -5.15
CA GLN A 55 8.76 4.81 -5.29
C GLN A 55 8.96 5.40 -6.69
N ALA A 56 8.57 4.67 -7.74
CA ALA A 56 8.63 5.17 -9.11
C ALA A 56 7.75 6.42 -9.30
N GLN A 57 6.50 6.38 -8.81
CA GLN A 57 5.57 7.49 -8.96
C GLN A 57 6.04 8.75 -8.21
N VAL A 58 6.52 8.61 -6.98
CA VAL A 58 7.01 9.75 -6.20
C VAL A 58 8.17 10.43 -6.91
N HIS A 59 9.06 9.68 -7.55
CA HIS A 59 10.18 10.26 -8.31
C HIS A 59 9.72 11.04 -9.55
N ILE A 60 8.76 10.50 -10.32
CA ILE A 60 8.23 11.16 -11.53
C ILE A 60 7.55 12.49 -11.22
N TRP A 61 6.85 12.56 -10.09
CA TRP A 61 6.03 13.70 -9.70
C TRP A 61 6.75 14.72 -8.83
N GLN A 62 7.92 14.34 -8.31
CA GLN A 62 8.75 15.27 -7.56
C GLN A 62 9.18 16.42 -8.47
N ASP A 63 9.01 17.65 -7.98
CA ASP A 63 9.35 18.88 -8.70
C ASP A 63 8.66 19.07 -10.06
N GLN A 64 7.57 18.33 -10.32
CA GLN A 64 6.75 18.42 -11.54
C GLN A 64 5.31 18.82 -11.23
N CYS A 65 4.82 19.85 -11.90
CA CYS A 65 3.48 20.36 -11.76
C CYS A 65 2.59 19.81 -12.86
N TRP A 66 1.91 18.70 -12.57
CA TRP A 66 1.04 18.03 -13.53
C TRP A 66 -0.14 18.88 -14.02
N TYR A 67 -0.55 19.90 -13.26
CA TYR A 67 -1.49 20.90 -13.76
C TYR A 67 -0.92 21.68 -14.95
N CYS A 68 0.34 22.08 -14.86
CA CYS A 68 1.04 22.81 -15.92
C CYS A 68 1.41 21.87 -17.08
N THR A 69 1.84 20.63 -16.79
CA THR A 69 2.13 19.60 -17.79
C THR A 69 0.95 19.39 -18.74
N GLN A 70 -0.24 19.13 -18.21
CA GLN A 70 -1.48 18.92 -19.00
C GLN A 70 -1.88 20.10 -19.88
N ARG A 71 -1.29 21.28 -19.66
CA ARG A 71 -1.60 22.51 -20.39
C ARG A 71 -0.45 22.99 -21.28
N GLY A 72 0.63 22.21 -21.40
CA GLY A 72 1.82 22.59 -22.14
C GLY A 72 2.51 23.85 -21.58
N LEU A 73 2.39 24.08 -20.27
CA LEU A 73 3.04 25.20 -19.58
C LEU A 73 4.37 24.74 -18.95
N ALA A 74 5.24 25.68 -18.59
CA ALA A 74 6.43 25.37 -17.80
C ALA A 74 6.02 24.66 -16.50
N ALA A 75 6.52 23.45 -16.28
CA ALA A 75 6.03 22.55 -15.23
C ALA A 75 7.08 22.18 -14.16
N GLU A 76 8.31 22.70 -14.26
CA GLU A 76 9.41 22.49 -13.30
C GLU A 76 9.17 23.25 -11.98
N HIS A 77 8.16 22.82 -11.24
CA HIS A 77 7.80 23.28 -9.92
C HIS A 77 6.78 22.32 -9.29
N ASP A 78 6.59 22.37 -7.97
CA ASP A 78 5.51 21.60 -7.33
C ASP A 78 4.15 22.34 -7.36
N LEU A 79 3.05 21.64 -7.07
CA LEU A 79 1.72 22.26 -6.99
C LEU A 79 1.63 23.38 -5.94
N TYR A 80 2.46 23.31 -4.88
CA TYR A 80 2.49 24.34 -3.85
C TYR A 80 2.96 25.68 -4.40
N GLN A 81 4.01 25.66 -5.23
CA GLN A 81 4.61 26.83 -5.87
C GLN A 81 3.92 27.22 -7.19
N CYS A 82 3.04 26.36 -7.72
CA CYS A 82 2.36 26.62 -9.00
C CYS A 82 1.62 27.97 -9.02
N PRO A 83 1.97 28.89 -9.94
CA PRO A 83 1.31 30.19 -10.07
C PRO A 83 -0.11 30.07 -10.63
N HIS A 84 -0.38 29.00 -11.38
CA HIS A 84 -1.67 28.73 -11.99
C HIS A 84 -2.58 27.80 -11.16
N GLY A 85 -2.08 27.26 -10.04
CA GLY A 85 -2.78 26.20 -9.29
C GLY A 85 -4.11 26.64 -8.68
N ASN A 86 -4.35 27.94 -8.50
CA ASN A 86 -5.61 28.49 -7.98
C ASN A 86 -6.72 28.59 -9.05
N GLN A 87 -6.42 28.23 -10.31
CA GLN A 87 -7.42 28.20 -11.37
C GLN A 87 -8.31 26.93 -11.30
N THR A 88 -7.98 25.98 -10.43
CA THR A 88 -8.79 24.78 -10.14
C THR A 88 -8.96 24.59 -8.64
N ALA A 89 -9.83 23.65 -8.25
CA ALA A 89 -9.97 23.24 -6.86
C ALA A 89 -8.74 22.46 -6.32
N ALA A 90 -7.80 22.06 -7.18
CA ALA A 90 -6.68 21.19 -6.82
C ALA A 90 -5.77 21.82 -5.76
N LYS A 91 -5.26 23.05 -5.98
CA LYS A 91 -4.34 23.70 -5.04
C LYS A 91 -5.01 24.06 -3.70
N PRO A 92 -6.22 24.65 -3.66
CA PRO A 92 -6.94 24.87 -2.39
C PRO A 92 -7.16 23.58 -1.60
N TRP A 93 -7.60 22.50 -2.26
CA TRP A 93 -7.79 21.19 -1.63
C TRP A 93 -6.47 20.61 -1.11
N PHE A 94 -5.41 20.64 -1.92
CA PHE A 94 -4.07 20.20 -1.55
C PHE A 94 -3.54 20.93 -0.31
N LEU A 95 -3.67 22.26 -0.27
CA LEU A 95 -3.22 23.08 0.86
C LEU A 95 -4.00 22.74 2.14
N HIS A 96 -5.30 22.47 2.02
CA HIS A 96 -6.11 22.03 3.14
C HIS A 96 -5.62 20.69 3.68
N VAL A 97 -5.55 19.65 2.85
CA VAL A 97 -5.16 18.30 3.27
C VAL A 97 -3.74 18.31 3.84
N ARG A 98 -2.78 18.96 3.16
CA ARG A 98 -1.38 19.06 3.62
C ARG A 98 -1.24 19.71 4.99
N ARG A 99 -2.09 20.68 5.32
CA ARG A 99 -2.05 21.40 6.61
C ARG A 99 -2.67 20.58 7.74
N HIS A 100 -3.74 19.84 7.46
CA HIS A 100 -4.58 19.25 8.49
C HIS A 100 -4.38 17.75 8.69
N ILE A 101 -3.76 17.03 7.74
CA ILE A 101 -3.54 15.60 7.87
C ILE A 101 -2.68 15.27 9.10
N LYS A 102 -3.12 14.24 9.84
CA LYS A 102 -2.41 13.69 11.00
C LYS A 102 -2.28 12.19 10.80
N TYR A 103 -1.05 11.73 10.55
CA TYR A 103 -0.79 10.31 10.34
C TYR A 103 -0.78 9.55 11.66
N ALA A 104 -1.36 8.37 11.64
CA ALA A 104 -1.32 7.44 12.76
C ALA A 104 0.14 7.02 13.08
N PRO A 105 0.44 6.66 14.34
CA PRO A 105 1.74 6.12 14.67
C PRO A 105 2.09 4.86 13.84
N PHE A 106 3.34 4.79 13.39
CA PHE A 106 3.87 3.66 12.62
C PHE A 106 3.14 3.38 11.30
N SER A 107 2.46 4.37 10.72
CA SER A 107 1.80 4.25 9.41
C SER A 107 2.56 4.94 8.27
N GLY A 108 3.76 5.45 8.53
CA GLY A 108 4.61 6.16 7.57
C GLY A 108 5.25 7.43 8.14
N CYS A 109 5.90 8.20 7.28
CA CYS A 109 6.52 9.48 7.63
C CYS A 109 5.45 10.54 8.01
N PHE A 110 5.60 11.18 9.17
CA PHE A 110 4.64 12.19 9.64
C PHE A 110 4.55 13.47 8.79
N GLN A 111 5.47 13.68 7.85
CA GLN A 111 5.51 14.86 6.98
C GLN A 111 4.86 14.61 5.61
N CYS A 112 5.00 13.41 5.05
CA CYS A 112 4.53 13.09 3.69
C CYS A 112 3.63 11.85 3.59
N GLY A 113 3.51 11.05 4.66
CA GLY A 113 2.74 9.82 4.66
C GLY A 113 3.42 8.63 3.98
N LEU A 114 4.57 8.80 3.32
CA LEU A 114 5.23 7.68 2.67
C LEU A 114 5.83 6.69 3.68
N PRO A 115 5.86 5.38 3.37
CA PRO A 115 6.56 4.38 4.18
C PRO A 115 8.04 4.73 4.40
N GLN A 116 8.60 4.35 5.54
CA GLN A 116 9.99 4.65 5.90
C GLN A 116 11.03 4.11 4.93
N MET A 117 10.71 3.03 4.21
CA MET A 117 11.58 2.51 3.14
C MET A 117 11.79 3.53 2.02
N ILE A 118 10.79 4.35 1.71
CA ILE A 118 10.84 5.38 0.67
C ILE A 118 11.30 6.70 1.27
N CYS A 119 10.69 7.13 2.39
CA CYS A 119 11.07 8.37 3.06
C CYS A 119 11.97 8.09 4.27
N GLN A 120 13.28 8.21 4.08
CA GLN A 120 14.29 7.96 5.11
C GLN A 120 14.59 9.19 6.00
N GLN A 121 13.67 10.15 6.10
CA GLN A 121 13.84 11.38 6.89
C GLN A 121 14.29 11.08 8.34
N TRP A 122 13.73 10.04 8.94
CA TRP A 122 14.07 9.61 10.30
C TRP A 122 15.55 9.23 10.47
N LYS A 123 16.20 8.72 9.40
CA LYS A 123 17.58 8.26 9.39
C LYS A 123 18.56 9.39 9.12
N GLU A 124 18.22 10.26 8.18
CA GLU A 124 19.10 11.33 7.71
C GLU A 124 19.02 12.61 8.54
N LYS A 125 18.02 12.73 9.43
CA LYS A 125 17.67 13.97 10.15
C LYS A 125 17.53 15.18 9.21
N SER A 126 17.23 14.92 7.94
CA SER A 126 17.07 15.91 6.88
C SER A 126 15.62 16.41 6.82
N GLN A 127 15.38 17.40 5.97
CA GLN A 127 14.02 17.80 5.63
C GLN A 127 13.36 16.72 4.77
N CYS A 128 12.06 16.48 4.98
CA CYS A 128 11.29 15.56 4.15
C CYS A 128 11.20 16.11 2.72
N THR A 129 11.89 15.47 1.78
CA THR A 129 11.92 15.84 0.34
C THR A 129 10.58 15.61 -0.36
N TYR A 130 9.79 14.65 0.12
CA TYR A 130 8.51 14.28 -0.50
C TYR A 130 7.28 14.99 0.11
N ARG A 131 7.50 16.07 0.89
CA ARG A 131 6.42 16.73 1.64
C ARG A 131 5.39 17.35 0.70
N GLY A 132 4.25 16.66 0.55
CA GLY A 132 3.11 17.12 -0.24
C GLY A 132 2.98 16.42 -1.60
N VAL A 133 3.98 15.68 -2.06
CA VAL A 133 4.00 15.02 -3.38
C VAL A 133 2.76 14.13 -3.57
N MET A 134 2.49 13.24 -2.61
CA MET A 134 1.31 12.34 -2.61
C MET A 134 -0.02 13.10 -2.67
N ILE A 135 -0.12 14.18 -1.92
CA ILE A 135 -1.34 14.99 -1.84
C ILE A 135 -1.53 15.75 -3.16
N SER A 136 -0.45 16.28 -3.76
CA SER A 136 -0.55 16.93 -5.07
C SER A 136 -0.95 15.96 -6.17
N MET A 137 -0.46 14.72 -6.14
CA MET A 137 -0.88 13.67 -7.07
C MET A 137 -2.39 13.41 -7.00
N ILE A 138 -2.91 13.16 -5.80
CA ILE A 138 -4.34 12.94 -5.59
C ILE A 138 -5.13 14.17 -6.02
N ALA A 139 -4.68 15.37 -5.64
CA ALA A 139 -5.36 16.62 -6.02
C ALA A 139 -5.51 16.74 -7.55
N MET A 140 -4.47 16.35 -8.30
CA MET A 140 -4.52 16.34 -9.75
C MET A 140 -5.43 15.26 -10.31
N MET A 141 -5.43 14.06 -9.72
CA MET A 141 -6.31 12.95 -10.14
C MET A 141 -7.79 13.21 -9.92
N VAL A 142 -8.16 14.10 -8.99
CA VAL A 142 -9.57 14.31 -8.59
C VAL A 142 -10.08 15.72 -8.89
N HIS A 143 -9.20 16.68 -9.13
CA HIS A 143 -9.53 18.06 -9.45
C HIS A 143 -8.82 18.60 -10.71
N GLY A 144 -8.03 17.76 -11.39
CA GLY A 144 -7.36 18.10 -12.63
C GLY A 144 -8.29 18.16 -13.83
N HIS A 145 -7.71 18.39 -15.02
CA HIS A 145 -8.49 18.40 -16.25
C HIS A 145 -8.85 16.98 -16.68
N GLY A 146 -10.08 16.78 -17.18
CA GLY A 146 -10.52 15.48 -17.70
C GLY A 146 -10.75 14.39 -16.64
N THR A 147 -10.74 14.71 -15.35
CA THR A 147 -10.77 13.69 -14.28
C THR A 147 -12.17 13.41 -13.71
N ALA A 148 -13.24 13.73 -14.43
CA ALA A 148 -14.62 13.60 -13.93
C ALA A 148 -14.95 12.15 -13.55
N ASP A 149 -14.62 11.20 -14.42
CA ASP A 149 -14.90 9.77 -14.21
C ASP A 149 -14.06 9.20 -13.06
N VAL A 150 -12.78 9.57 -12.99
CA VAL A 150 -11.88 9.18 -11.88
C VAL A 150 -12.41 9.72 -10.56
N ARG A 151 -12.82 11.01 -10.53
CA ARG A 151 -13.40 11.64 -9.34
C ARG A 151 -14.70 10.96 -8.90
N GLN A 152 -15.59 10.62 -9.85
CA GLN A 152 -16.85 9.96 -9.53
C GLN A 152 -16.61 8.56 -8.94
N ALA A 153 -15.69 7.79 -9.53
CA ALA A 153 -15.33 6.47 -9.01
C ALA A 153 -14.71 6.57 -7.61
N TRP A 154 -13.86 7.57 -7.39
CA TRP A 154 -13.26 7.82 -6.07
C TRP A 154 -14.31 8.22 -5.03
N GLN A 155 -15.31 9.02 -5.41
CA GLN A 155 -16.42 9.37 -4.54
C GLN A 155 -17.22 8.14 -4.10
N GLN A 156 -17.55 7.24 -5.03
CA GLN A 156 -18.26 6.00 -4.71
C GLN A 156 -17.44 5.10 -3.78
N ARG A 157 -16.12 5.02 -4.01
CA ARG A 157 -15.19 4.29 -3.16
C ARG A 157 -15.18 4.85 -1.73
N LEU A 158 -15.00 6.16 -1.56
CA LEU A 158 -14.96 6.80 -0.25
C LEU A 158 -16.30 6.68 0.50
N GLN A 159 -17.43 6.70 -0.21
CA GLN A 159 -18.74 6.40 0.39
C GLN A 159 -18.80 4.98 0.97
N GLY A 160 -18.12 4.00 0.35
CA GLY A 160 -17.96 2.65 0.90
C GLY A 160 -17.25 2.59 2.26
N PHE A 161 -16.44 3.61 2.58
CA PHE A 161 -15.81 3.80 3.88
C PHE A 161 -16.58 4.77 4.79
N GLY A 162 -17.76 5.26 4.36
CA GLY A 162 -18.53 6.27 5.09
C GLY A 162 -17.93 7.68 5.04
N VAL A 163 -17.06 7.97 4.07
CA VAL A 163 -16.38 9.27 3.91
C VAL A 163 -17.01 10.07 2.77
N ASP A 164 -17.51 11.27 3.08
CA ASP A 164 -17.97 12.22 2.06
C ASP A 164 -16.79 13.02 1.50
N VAL A 165 -16.57 12.93 0.18
CA VAL A 165 -15.51 13.64 -0.55
C VAL A 165 -15.59 15.16 -0.45
N ASN A 166 -16.79 15.71 -0.22
CA ASN A 166 -16.98 17.15 -0.07
C ASN A 166 -16.68 17.62 1.36
N ASN A 167 -16.64 16.70 2.32
CA ASN A 167 -16.20 16.97 3.68
C ASN A 167 -14.67 16.81 3.78
N GLN A 168 -13.94 17.89 3.51
CA GLN A 168 -12.47 17.88 3.53
C GLN A 168 -11.88 17.43 4.87
N ALA A 169 -12.55 17.71 5.99
CA ALA A 169 -12.10 17.26 7.30
C ALA A 169 -12.20 15.73 7.43
N ALA A 170 -13.31 15.13 6.97
CA ALA A 170 -13.49 13.68 6.96
C ALA A 170 -12.47 12.99 6.05
N VAL A 171 -12.25 13.52 4.83
CA VAL A 171 -11.22 13.02 3.89
C VAL A 171 -9.83 13.09 4.51
N THR A 172 -9.49 14.22 5.13
CA THR A 172 -8.19 14.43 5.76
C THR A 172 -7.95 13.51 6.96
N GLN A 173 -8.99 13.28 7.77
CA GLN A 173 -8.93 12.35 8.88
C GLN A 173 -8.76 10.91 8.37
N PHE A 174 -9.51 10.53 7.35
CA PHE A 174 -9.44 9.21 6.72
C PHE A 174 -8.03 8.92 6.21
N PHE A 175 -7.47 9.82 5.40
CA PHE A 175 -6.11 9.67 4.85
C PHE A 175 -5.01 9.44 5.89
N GLY A 176 -5.18 9.99 7.10
CA GLY A 176 -4.23 9.82 8.19
C GLY A 176 -4.27 8.45 8.88
N GLN A 177 -5.32 7.65 8.65
CA GLN A 177 -5.52 6.36 9.31
C GLN A 177 -4.51 5.33 8.82
N ARG A 178 -4.14 4.39 9.71
CA ARG A 178 -3.30 3.25 9.36
C ARG A 178 -4.10 2.28 8.49
N HIS A 179 -3.47 1.82 7.40
CA HIS A 179 -4.03 0.78 6.56
C HIS A 179 -3.55 -0.60 7.01
N GLY A 180 -4.48 -1.43 7.50
CA GLY A 180 -4.17 -2.78 7.96
C GLY A 180 -3.04 -2.81 9.00
N ASN A 181 -2.22 -3.87 8.95
CA ASN A 181 -1.12 -4.07 9.89
C ASN A 181 0.24 -3.60 9.35
N GLU A 182 0.29 -3.10 8.12
CA GLU A 182 1.51 -2.69 7.44
C GLU A 182 1.91 -1.26 7.80
N GLU A 183 3.12 -0.84 7.41
CA GLU A 183 3.56 0.56 7.52
C GLU A 183 2.97 1.40 6.38
N MET A 184 1.65 1.39 6.27
CA MET A 184 0.89 2.10 5.24
C MET A 184 -0.24 2.90 5.91
N ASN A 185 -0.69 3.95 5.23
CA ASN A 185 -1.86 4.73 5.60
C ASN A 185 -2.80 4.87 4.41
N GLU A 186 -4.02 5.32 4.69
CA GLU A 186 -5.05 5.45 3.66
C GLU A 186 -4.69 6.48 2.59
N LEU A 187 -3.88 7.52 2.86
CA LEU A 187 -3.38 8.42 1.79
C LEU A 187 -2.61 7.63 0.72
N VAL A 188 -1.75 6.70 1.15
CA VAL A 188 -0.95 5.88 0.23
C VAL A 188 -1.83 4.92 -0.57
N GLN A 189 -2.79 4.27 0.09
CA GLN A 189 -3.68 3.34 -0.58
C GLN A 189 -4.61 4.03 -1.58
N GLU A 190 -5.15 5.19 -1.20
CA GLU A 190 -5.99 5.98 -2.09
C GLU A 190 -5.20 6.52 -3.27
N PHE A 191 -3.93 6.90 -3.08
CA PHE A 191 -3.05 7.23 -4.19
C PHE A 191 -2.85 6.05 -5.15
N ILE A 192 -2.50 4.86 -4.64
CA ILE A 192 -2.25 3.68 -5.49
C ILE A 192 -3.50 3.37 -6.31
N TRP A 193 -4.66 3.36 -5.65
CA TRP A 193 -5.94 3.08 -6.30
C TRP A 193 -6.30 4.14 -7.36
N LEU A 194 -6.20 5.43 -7.01
CA LEU A 194 -6.46 6.53 -7.95
C LEU A 194 -5.52 6.48 -9.14
N ARG A 195 -4.24 6.21 -8.91
CA ARG A 195 -3.23 6.21 -9.97
C ARG A 195 -3.48 5.11 -10.98
N GLN A 196 -3.78 3.89 -10.51
CA GLN A 196 -4.19 2.80 -11.39
C GLN A 196 -5.42 3.17 -12.22
N ARG A 197 -6.43 3.74 -11.57
CA ARG A 197 -7.66 4.14 -12.26
C ARG A 197 -7.45 5.24 -13.29
N TRP A 198 -6.53 6.17 -13.00
CA TRP A 198 -6.19 7.23 -13.93
C TRP A 198 -5.38 6.74 -15.12
N MET A 199 -4.44 5.81 -14.91
CA MET A 199 -3.72 5.16 -16.01
C MET A 199 -4.68 4.38 -16.93
N GLU A 200 -5.67 3.69 -16.36
CA GLU A 200 -6.72 3.00 -17.13
C GLU A 200 -7.60 3.96 -17.96
N ALA A 201 -7.79 5.20 -17.49
CA ALA A 201 -8.61 6.19 -18.17
C ALA A 201 -7.92 6.84 -19.38
N GLY A 202 -6.67 6.49 -19.68
CA GLY A 202 -5.90 7.06 -20.78
C GLY A 202 -5.32 8.43 -20.43
N GLU A 203 -4.39 8.45 -19.47
CA GLU A 203 -3.63 9.65 -19.10
C GLU A 203 -3.12 10.38 -20.35
N VAL A 204 -3.43 11.67 -20.44
CA VAL A 204 -2.91 12.53 -21.51
C VAL A 204 -1.53 13.00 -21.07
N GLU A 205 -0.49 12.47 -21.73
CA GLU A 205 0.91 12.89 -21.58
C GLU A 205 1.16 14.33 -22.05
#